data_AF-A0A5W8FS52-F1
#
_entry.id   AF-A0A5W8FS52-F1
#
_cell.length_a   1.000
_cell.length_b   1.000
_cell.length_c   1.000
_cell.angle_alpha   90.00
_cell.angle_beta   90.00
_cell.angle_gamma   90.00
#
_symmetry.space_group_name_H-M   'P 1'
#
loop_
_entity.id
_entity.type
_entity.pdbx_description
1 polymer ?
#
loop_
_entity_poly.entity_id
_entity_poly.type
_entity_poly.pdbx_seq_one_letter_code
_entity_poly.pdbx_strand_id
1 'polypeptide(L)'
;MKLDTLHAQLDFTLNGLHWLLNEKVEGWNTTCCSAPLPARFTDSVKPFFRFMVPYSIQELSAGRYVVLNRGYKPLGIIGESYSTPTLDYSNYAVAGPEKLPDVTSVYAQHNDRFFFNDASSPWVNRQLLRAYMQRLESFVKALA
;
A
#
# COMPACT_ATOMS: atom_id res chain seq x y z
N MET A 1 0.76 -14.41 19.56
CA MET A 1 1.03 -13.13 18.88
C MET A 1 -0.33 -12.48 18.63
N LYS A 2 -0.62 -11.33 19.24
CA LYS A 2 -1.86 -10.60 18.91
C LYS A 2 -1.57 -9.85 17.61
N LEU A 3 -2.15 -10.29 16.49
CA LEU A 3 -2.17 -9.46 15.30
C LEU A 3 -2.98 -8.21 15.63
N ASP A 4 -2.36 -7.05 15.52
CA ASP A 4 -3.08 -5.79 15.60
C ASP A 4 -3.86 -5.51 14.30
N THR A 5 -4.77 -4.55 14.37
CA THR A 5 -5.67 -4.23 13.25
C THR A 5 -4.88 -3.66 12.07
N LEU A 6 -3.77 -2.97 12.32
CA LEU A 6 -2.86 -2.48 11.28
C LEU A 6 -2.26 -3.64 10.47
N HIS A 7 -1.68 -4.64 11.15
CA HIS A 7 -1.13 -5.83 10.50
C HIS A 7 -2.21 -6.54 9.68
N ALA A 8 -3.41 -6.75 10.23
CA ALA A 8 -4.49 -7.43 9.52
C ALA A 8 -4.91 -6.67 8.23
N GLN A 9 -4.99 -5.34 8.29
CA GLN A 9 -5.36 -4.50 7.13
C GLN A 9 -4.32 -4.55 6.01
N LEU A 10 -3.03 -4.47 6.37
CA LEU A 10 -1.93 -4.53 5.42
C LEU A 10 -1.77 -5.93 4.82
N ASP A 11 -1.89 -6.97 5.64
CA ASP A 11 -1.81 -8.37 5.22
C ASP A 11 -2.97 -8.74 4.27
N PHE A 12 -4.20 -8.28 4.57
CA PHE A 12 -5.33 -8.45 3.65
C PHE A 12 -5.06 -7.85 2.26
N THR A 13 -4.45 -6.66 2.22
CA THR A 13 -4.10 -6.02 0.95
C THR A 13 -3.03 -6.80 0.21
N LEU A 14 -1.97 -7.23 0.91
CA LEU A 14 -0.89 -8.02 0.34
C LEU A 14 -1.40 -9.35 -0.23
N ASN A 15 -2.26 -10.05 0.51
CA ASN A 15 -2.89 -11.29 0.06
C ASN A 15 -3.81 -11.07 -1.15
N GLY A 16 -4.57 -9.97 -1.18
CA GLY A 16 -5.37 -9.58 -2.34
C GLY A 16 -4.50 -9.35 -3.59
N LEU A 17 -3.35 -8.70 -3.42
CA LEU A 17 -2.38 -8.52 -4.51
C LEU A 17 -1.79 -9.85 -4.96
N HIS A 18 -1.39 -10.74 -4.06
CA HIS A 18 -0.94 -12.08 -4.43
C HIS A 18 -2.01 -12.89 -5.18
N TRP A 19 -3.27 -12.81 -4.76
CA TRP A 19 -4.38 -13.48 -5.46
C TRP A 19 -4.58 -12.94 -6.87
N LEU A 20 -4.55 -11.61 -7.02
CA LEU A 20 -4.59 -10.96 -8.33
C LEU A 20 -3.37 -11.35 -9.20
N LEU A 21 -2.22 -11.55 -8.57
CA LEU A 21 -0.93 -11.75 -9.21
C LEU A 21 -0.46 -13.20 -9.08
N ASN A 22 -1.12 -14.09 -9.82
CA ASN A 22 -0.56 -15.41 -10.04
C ASN A 22 0.57 -15.33 -11.07
N GLU A 23 1.77 -14.95 -10.64
CA GLU A 23 2.95 -14.73 -11.50
C GLU A 23 3.30 -15.95 -12.37
N LYS A 24 2.98 -17.17 -11.91
CA LYS A 24 3.16 -18.41 -12.67
C LYS A 24 2.16 -18.51 -13.82
N VAL A 25 0.88 -18.23 -13.57
CA VAL A 25 -0.17 -18.20 -14.61
C VAL A 25 0.10 -17.09 -15.62
N GLU A 26 0.65 -15.97 -15.17
CA GLU A 26 0.91 -14.81 -16.02
C GLU A 26 2.27 -14.86 -16.75
N GLY A 27 3.08 -15.92 -16.55
CA GLY A 27 4.36 -16.10 -17.24
C GLY A 27 5.41 -15.02 -16.93
N TRP A 28 5.40 -14.44 -15.72
CA TRP A 28 6.29 -13.32 -15.40
C TRP A 28 7.77 -13.72 -15.35
N ASN A 29 8.07 -15.01 -15.18
CA ASN A 29 9.44 -15.53 -15.19
C ASN A 29 10.05 -15.62 -16.59
N THR A 30 9.22 -15.56 -17.64
CA THR A 30 9.65 -15.61 -19.05
C THR A 30 9.47 -14.28 -19.78
N THR A 31 8.87 -13.28 -19.13
CA THR A 31 8.60 -11.96 -19.71
C THR A 31 9.52 -10.90 -19.08
N CYS A 32 9.93 -9.89 -19.85
CA CYS A 32 10.73 -8.77 -19.33
C CYS A 32 10.05 -8.08 -18.13
N CYS A 33 10.83 -7.77 -17.08
CA CYS A 33 10.33 -7.10 -15.86
C CYS A 33 9.75 -5.70 -16.12
N SER A 34 10.17 -5.04 -17.20
CA SER A 34 9.65 -3.74 -17.65
C SER A 34 8.34 -3.85 -18.44
N ALA A 35 7.87 -5.07 -18.72
CA ALA A 35 6.62 -5.27 -19.43
C ALA A 35 5.45 -4.64 -18.64
N PRO A 36 4.44 -4.10 -19.35
CA PRO A 36 3.24 -3.59 -18.70
C PRO A 36 2.56 -4.70 -17.90
N LEU A 37 1.72 -4.27 -16.95
CA LEU A 37 0.81 -5.20 -16.30
C LEU A 37 -0.16 -5.77 -17.36
N PRO A 38 -0.66 -7.01 -17.19
CA PRO A 38 -1.64 -7.59 -18.10
C PRO A 38 -2.83 -6.64 -18.34
N ALA A 39 -3.51 -6.71 -19.48
CA ALA A 39 -4.58 -5.76 -19.84
C ALA A 39 -5.71 -5.66 -18.79
N ARG A 40 -6.00 -6.73 -18.05
CA ARG A 40 -6.96 -6.70 -16.92
C ARG A 40 -6.48 -5.86 -15.73
N PHE A 41 -5.22 -5.41 -15.76
CA PHE A 41 -4.53 -4.58 -14.78
C PHE A 41 -4.15 -3.17 -15.29
N THR A 42 -4.64 -2.75 -16.47
CA THR A 42 -4.31 -1.44 -17.07
C THR A 42 -5.29 -0.34 -16.63
N ASP A 43 -5.51 0.69 -17.46
CA ASP A 43 -6.22 1.93 -17.11
C ASP A 43 -7.57 1.72 -16.39
N SER A 44 -8.28 0.64 -16.69
CA SER A 44 -9.55 0.28 -16.03
C SER A 44 -9.43 0.00 -14.54
N VAL A 45 -8.28 -0.49 -14.06
CA VAL A 45 -8.06 -0.78 -12.62
C VAL A 45 -7.09 0.19 -11.95
N LYS A 46 -6.41 1.05 -12.71
CA LYS A 46 -5.56 2.09 -12.14
C LYS A 46 -6.28 2.93 -11.06
N PRO A 47 -7.56 3.35 -11.24
CA PRO A 47 -8.33 3.98 -10.17
C PRO A 47 -8.45 3.06 -8.95
N PHE A 48 -8.77 1.78 -9.14
CA PHE A 48 -8.89 0.80 -8.05
C PHE A 48 -7.59 0.70 -7.25
N PHE A 49 -6.44 0.54 -7.91
CA PHE A 49 -5.14 0.51 -7.23
C PHE A 49 -4.89 1.79 -6.44
N ARG A 50 -5.20 2.96 -6.98
CA ARG A 50 -4.98 4.25 -6.29
C ARG A 50 -5.71 4.38 -4.96
N PHE A 51 -6.84 3.69 -4.77
CA PHE A 51 -7.65 3.75 -3.55
C PHE A 51 -7.48 2.54 -2.62
N MET A 52 -7.11 1.38 -3.19
CA MET A 52 -7.08 0.10 -2.48
C MET A 52 -5.69 -0.33 -2.04
N VAL A 53 -4.62 0.29 -2.55
CA VAL A 53 -3.25 -0.04 -2.12
C VAL A 53 -2.72 0.98 -1.11
N PRO A 54 -2.12 0.53 0.01
CA PRO A 54 -1.42 1.39 0.96
C PRO A 54 -0.38 2.24 0.26
N TYR A 55 -0.52 3.55 0.36
CA TYR A 55 0.45 4.53 -0.07
C TYR A 55 1.38 4.92 1.07
N SER A 56 0.81 5.24 2.24
CA SER A 56 1.58 5.50 3.44
C SER A 56 0.85 5.09 4.71
N ILE A 57 1.59 5.04 5.82
CA ILE A 57 1.05 4.92 7.17
C ILE A 57 1.42 6.18 7.93
N GLN A 58 0.41 6.84 8.48
CA GLN A 58 0.55 8.02 9.31
C GLN A 58 0.20 7.65 10.75
N GLU A 59 1.05 8.07 11.69
CA GLU A 59 0.78 7.96 13.12
C GLU A 59 -0.07 9.17 13.59
N LEU A 60 -1.16 8.90 14.30
CA LEU A 60 -2.01 9.94 14.88
C LEU A 60 -1.67 10.17 16.36
N SER A 61 -1.35 9.08 17.05
CA SER A 61 -0.84 9.04 18.43
C SER A 61 -0.17 7.69 18.64
N ALA A 62 0.59 7.52 19.73
CA ALA A 62 1.23 6.25 20.07
C ALA A 62 0.26 5.05 19.94
N GLY A 63 0.63 4.06 19.13
CA GLY A 63 -0.19 2.86 18.88
C GLY A 63 -1.44 3.06 18.02
N ARG A 64 -1.68 4.25 17.46
CA ARG A 64 -2.83 4.56 16.60
C ARG A 64 -2.37 5.11 15.25
N TYR A 65 -2.73 4.39 14.21
CA TYR A 65 -2.27 4.65 12.85
C TYR A 65 -3.42 4.76 11.88
N VAL A 66 -3.25 5.51 10.80
CA VAL A 66 -4.14 5.49 9.65
C VAL A 66 -3.35 5.06 8.42
N VAL A 67 -3.89 4.09 7.69
CA VAL A 67 -3.35 3.68 6.40
C VAL A 67 -3.95 4.58 5.34
N LEU A 68 -3.10 5.28 4.59
CA LEU A 68 -3.50 6.24 3.58
C LEU A 68 -3.34 5.66 2.17
N ASN A 69 -4.24 6.04 1.27
CA ASN A 69 -4.13 5.79 -0.17
C ASN A 69 -3.40 6.94 -0.88
N ARG A 70 -3.19 6.85 -2.21
CA ARG A 70 -2.41 7.86 -2.98
C ARG A 70 -3.05 9.26 -2.93
N GLY A 71 -4.34 9.35 -2.65
CA GLY A 71 -5.07 10.61 -2.45
C GLY A 71 -4.94 11.20 -1.05
N TYR A 72 -4.07 10.62 -0.19
CA TYR A 72 -3.89 10.99 1.22
C TYR A 72 -5.16 10.83 2.07
N LYS A 73 -6.06 9.92 1.68
CA LYS A 73 -7.28 9.57 2.41
C LYS A 73 -7.13 8.22 3.08
N PRO A 74 -7.92 7.92 4.13
CA PRO A 74 -8.01 6.57 4.66
C PRO A 74 -8.21 5.54 3.54
N LEU A 75 -7.50 4.42 3.63
CA LEU A 75 -7.53 3.33 2.65
C LEU A 75 -8.98 2.91 2.36
N GLY A 76 -9.32 2.73 1.08
CA GLY A 76 -10.68 2.40 0.64
C GLY A 76 -11.64 3.58 0.48
N ILE A 77 -11.30 4.79 0.96
CA ILE A 77 -12.12 5.99 0.73
C ILE A 77 -11.81 6.61 -0.64
N ILE A 78 -12.84 6.72 -1.49
CA ILE A 78 -12.79 7.32 -2.82
C ILE A 78 -13.18 8.80 -2.75
N GLY A 79 -12.52 9.64 -3.54
CA GLY A 79 -12.95 11.01 -3.84
C GLY A 79 -11.79 11.86 -4.37
N GLU A 80 -12.09 13.02 -4.94
CA GLU A 80 -11.08 13.94 -5.48
C GLU A 80 -10.15 14.49 -4.39
N SER A 81 -8.87 14.67 -4.73
CA SER A 81 -7.84 15.13 -3.79
C SER A 81 -8.03 16.59 -3.42
N TYR A 82 -7.73 16.93 -2.16
CA TYR A 82 -7.70 18.27 -1.57
C TYR A 82 -9.06 18.96 -1.31
N SER A 83 -10.18 18.46 -1.86
CA SER A 83 -11.51 19.09 -1.75
C SER A 83 -12.57 18.27 -0.98
N THR A 84 -12.23 17.09 -0.44
CA THR A 84 -13.14 16.34 0.46
C THR A 84 -13.35 17.07 1.80
N PRO A 85 -14.55 17.00 2.40
CA PRO A 85 -14.89 17.68 3.64
C PRO A 85 -13.95 17.23 4.76
N THR A 86 -13.83 18.04 5.81
CA THR A 86 -13.04 17.80 7.04
C THR A 86 -13.17 16.34 7.52
N LEU A 87 -12.27 15.48 7.04
CA LEU A 87 -12.20 14.09 7.45
C LEU A 87 -11.48 14.06 8.79
N ASP A 88 -12.16 13.59 9.81
CA ASP A 88 -11.53 13.28 11.09
C ASP A 88 -10.83 11.92 10.99
N TYR A 89 -9.51 11.93 10.91
CA TYR A 89 -8.71 10.71 10.72
C TYR A 89 -8.77 9.79 11.95
N SER A 90 -9.15 10.32 13.12
CA SER A 90 -9.29 9.52 14.34
C SER A 90 -10.34 8.42 14.19
N ASN A 91 -11.37 8.64 13.35
CA ASN A 91 -12.43 7.67 13.04
C ASN A 91 -11.95 6.49 12.17
N TYR A 92 -10.79 6.63 11.54
CA TYR A 92 -10.19 5.61 10.67
C TYR A 92 -8.91 5.03 11.28
N ALA A 93 -8.58 5.43 12.51
CA ALA A 93 -7.40 4.96 13.18
C ALA A 93 -7.54 3.48 13.54
N VAL A 94 -6.52 2.70 13.20
CA VAL A 94 -6.38 1.31 13.57
C VAL A 94 -5.31 1.18 14.66
N ALA A 95 -5.49 0.19 15.54
CA ALA A 95 -4.50 -0.14 16.54
C ALA A 95 -3.26 -0.78 15.89
N GLY A 96 -2.09 -0.40 16.36
CA GLY A 96 -0.80 -0.94 15.95
C GLY A 96 0.19 -1.03 17.13
N PRO A 97 1.48 -1.32 16.87
CA PRO A 97 2.52 -1.33 17.91
C PRO A 97 2.78 0.09 18.42
N GLU A 98 3.40 0.23 19.61
CA GLU A 98 3.77 1.55 20.15
C GLU A 98 4.68 2.33 19.21
N LYS A 99 5.53 1.63 18.45
CA LYS A 99 6.42 2.21 17.44
C LYS A 99 6.39 1.35 16.19
N LEU A 100 6.26 1.98 15.02
CA LEU A 100 6.36 1.29 13.73
C LEU A 100 7.79 0.76 13.49
N PRO A 101 7.92 -0.36 12.76
CA PRO A 101 9.22 -0.87 12.36
C PRO A 101 9.99 0.17 11.53
N ASP A 102 11.30 0.17 11.69
CA ASP A 102 12.21 1.01 10.93
C ASP A 102 12.58 0.30 9.62
N VAL A 103 11.64 0.32 8.67
CA VAL A 103 11.84 -0.19 7.32
C VAL A 103 11.86 0.95 6.32
N THR A 104 12.65 0.77 5.25
CA THR A 104 12.93 1.81 4.27
C THR A 104 11.65 2.36 3.64
N SER A 105 11.34 3.61 3.95
CA SER A 105 10.35 4.43 3.24
C SER A 105 10.94 4.89 1.91
N VAL A 106 10.11 5.00 0.86
CA VAL A 106 10.57 5.61 -0.41
C VAL A 106 10.85 7.12 -0.28
N TYR A 107 10.40 7.73 0.81
CA TYR A 107 10.71 9.10 1.19
C TYR A 107 11.49 9.09 2.50
N ALA A 108 12.82 9.21 2.41
CA ALA A 108 13.71 9.22 3.58
C ALA A 108 13.52 10.44 4.49
N GLN A 109 12.94 11.53 3.98
CA GLN A 109 12.79 12.80 4.69
C GLN A 109 11.49 12.94 5.48
N HIS A 110 10.58 11.95 5.38
CA HIS A 110 9.28 12.01 6.03
C HIS A 110 9.20 11.00 7.17
N ASN A 111 8.59 11.41 8.29
CA ASN A 111 8.36 10.54 9.44
C ASN A 111 7.36 9.41 9.14
N ASP A 112 6.49 9.61 8.14
CA ASP A 112 5.54 8.60 7.68
C ASP A 112 6.23 7.47 6.91
N ARG A 113 5.60 6.29 6.90
CA ARG A 113 6.09 5.12 6.17
C ARG A 113 5.45 5.09 4.79
N PHE A 114 6.15 5.58 3.77
CA PHE A 114 5.66 5.57 2.39
C PHE A 114 6.11 4.32 1.67
N PHE A 115 5.15 3.65 1.04
CA PHE A 115 5.43 2.46 0.27
C PHE A 115 5.82 2.79 -1.15
N PHE A 116 5.29 3.82 -1.82
CA PHE A 116 5.67 4.18 -3.20
C PHE A 116 5.55 5.68 -3.45
N ASN A 117 6.00 6.14 -4.62
CA ASN A 117 5.91 7.52 -5.07
C ASN A 117 5.57 7.60 -6.57
N ASP A 118 5.54 8.81 -7.13
CA ASP A 118 5.18 9.02 -8.54
C ASP A 118 6.15 8.36 -9.53
N ALA A 119 7.41 8.17 -9.14
CA ALA A 119 8.41 7.46 -9.94
C ALA A 119 8.35 5.92 -9.77
N SER A 120 7.60 5.41 -8.78
CA SER A 120 7.58 3.98 -8.41
C SER A 120 6.18 3.42 -8.23
N SER A 121 5.19 4.01 -8.91
CA SER A 121 3.79 3.63 -8.79
C SER A 121 3.55 2.16 -9.20
N PRO A 122 2.85 1.37 -8.37
CA PRO A 122 2.76 -0.08 -8.54
C PRO A 122 1.94 -0.52 -9.77
N TRP A 123 1.11 0.36 -10.34
CA TRP A 123 0.29 0.08 -11.53
C TRP A 123 1.00 0.37 -12.86
N VAL A 124 2.28 0.78 -12.86
CA VAL A 124 2.99 1.16 -14.08
C VAL A 124 3.50 -0.08 -14.83
N ASN A 125 4.19 -0.97 -14.15
CA ASN A 125 4.74 -2.20 -14.73
C ASN A 125 4.99 -3.26 -13.66
N ARG A 126 5.36 -4.47 -14.10
CA ARG A 126 5.57 -5.63 -13.23
C ARG A 126 6.69 -5.42 -12.21
N GLN A 127 7.78 -4.77 -12.61
CA GLN A 127 8.92 -4.48 -11.74
C GLN A 127 8.52 -3.57 -10.57
N LEU A 128 7.78 -2.49 -10.84
CA LEU A 128 7.36 -1.55 -9.82
C LEU A 128 6.33 -2.16 -8.87
N LEU A 129 5.42 -3.00 -9.38
CA LEU A 129 4.49 -3.76 -8.55
C LEU A 129 5.22 -4.72 -7.60
N ARG A 130 6.18 -5.50 -8.13
CA ARG A 130 7.01 -6.41 -7.31
C ARG A 130 7.77 -5.68 -6.22
N ALA A 131 8.44 -4.58 -6.59
CA ALA A 131 9.19 -3.79 -5.62
C ALA A 131 8.26 -3.20 -4.53
N TYR A 132 7.02 -2.83 -4.89
CA TYR A 132 6.00 -2.41 -3.95
C TYR A 132 5.56 -3.52 -3.00
N MET A 133 5.23 -4.69 -3.54
CA MET A 133 4.83 -5.84 -2.72
C MET A 133 5.94 -6.26 -1.77
N GLN A 134 7.19 -6.27 -2.22
CA GLN A 134 8.35 -6.57 -1.38
C GLN A 134 8.47 -5.59 -0.21
N ARG A 135 8.33 -4.27 -0.46
CA ARG A 135 8.32 -3.25 0.60
C ARG A 135 7.20 -3.48 1.61
N LEU A 136 5.98 -3.73 1.12
CA LEU A 136 4.82 -3.98 1.96
C LEU A 136 4.98 -5.27 2.78
N GLU A 137 5.46 -6.35 2.16
CA GLU A 137 5.72 -7.63 2.81
C GLU A 137 6.79 -7.51 3.89
N SER A 138 7.89 -6.81 3.62
CA SER A 138 8.92 -6.51 4.64
C SER A 138 8.35 -5.74 5.81
N PHE A 139 7.45 -4.78 5.56
CA PHE A 139 6.78 -4.02 6.61
C PHE A 139 5.85 -4.90 7.46
N VAL A 140 4.99 -5.68 6.80
CA VAL A 140 4.04 -6.60 7.48
C VAL A 140 4.80 -7.61 8.34
N LYS A 141 5.87 -8.22 7.82
CA LYS A 141 6.71 -9.15 8.59
C LYS A 141 7.39 -8.51 9.80
N ALA A 142 7.73 -7.22 9.72
CA ALA A 142 8.37 -6.50 10.81
C ALA A 142 7.37 -5.95 11.84
N LEU A 143 6.07 -5.96 11.55
CA LEU A 143 5.00 -5.64 12.51
C LEU A 143 4.68 -6.80 13.47
N ALA A 144 5.00 -8.03 13.06
CA ALA A 144 4.74 -9.28 13.80
C ALA A 144 5.71 -9.49 14.98
#